data_AF-A0A6G7T8L3-F1
#
_entry.id   AF-A0A6G7T8L3-F1
#
_cell.length_a   1.000
_cell.length_b   1.000
_cell.length_c   1.000
_cell.angle_alpha   90.00
_cell.angle_beta   90.00
_cell.angle_gamma   90.00
#
_symmetry.space_group_name_H-M   'P 1'
#
loop_
_entity.id
_entity.type
_entity.pdbx_description
1 polymer ?
#
loop_
_entity_poly.entity_id
_entity_poly.type
_entity_poly.pdbx_seq_one_letter_code
_entity_poly.pdbx_strand_id
1 'polypeptide(L)'
;MTVRVAGPPALTTPAAAHLRALGATLTPQTPVPHTGPAAFEAAGAPGAATAYTAWADVLPAADAADEATVQAATGMMQVHGRRDGPPRGLAVDYAATCASVLTVQGLLAALLGRARGGAGPAQVTTGADRAALLTLGQYLAAANAPETEAVPLSPGGPPFTARCGTRFELEALDPVPWARFWRDLGAPEEAIRTGWQPFQFRYATACAPMPEALHRAAGSVPWARVQQAAAASGAEVCPLHAPAAPPGATAHPAPWTLTPRTADRTPPATATVSPAALPLAGLTVLEAGRRIQAPLAARLLRQLGAEVLRIEPPGGDPLRGMPPCCEDISARWLALNRGKDAVQIDIKSAVGQAELRELASGADVFLHNWAPGKAEQLGLDADRLSAVNPGLVYAYTSGWAGRLPDAPMGTDFMVQARTGIGTVARPADEPPAPSLMTLIDVLGGLLGAEAVVAGLLLRERGGRGVRVESSLLGAAEALTAPALHRAAAGGELRRPAGFRRPLPTADGWIAPADDSAPTAGARAARLTELTSEQALEGLRADGLAATAVTTDLGALPQDPRLRGAFTRDPHGSLTVPTPWRFV
;
A
#
# COMPACT_ATOMS: atom_id res chain seq x y z
N MET A 1 16.16 21.70 -7.01
CA MET A 1 14.94 22.30 -6.44
C MET A 1 15.13 22.41 -4.94
N THR A 2 14.75 23.53 -4.34
CA THR A 2 14.78 23.72 -2.89
C THR A 2 13.38 23.50 -2.35
N VAL A 3 13.25 22.81 -1.22
CA VAL A 3 11.95 22.59 -0.57
C VAL A 3 12.00 23.06 0.88
N ARG A 4 11.09 23.96 1.25
CA ARG A 4 10.84 24.31 2.65
C ARG A 4 9.82 23.34 3.21
N VAL A 5 10.10 22.80 4.39
CA VAL A 5 9.25 21.81 5.06
C VAL A 5 8.88 22.29 6.45
N ALA A 6 7.59 22.23 6.77
CA ALA A 6 7.04 22.61 8.07
C ALA A 6 5.90 21.65 8.48
N GLY A 7 5.65 21.53 9.79
CA GLY A 7 4.54 20.75 10.35
C GLY A 7 4.97 19.48 11.12
N PRO A 8 4.02 18.59 11.45
CA PRO A 8 4.25 17.48 12.37
C PRO A 8 5.26 16.45 11.81
N PRO A 9 6.24 15.99 12.62
CA PRO A 9 7.29 15.06 12.18
C PRO A 9 6.77 13.77 11.54
N ALA A 10 5.63 13.25 12.00
CA ALA A 10 5.02 12.03 11.46
C ALA A 10 4.65 12.15 9.97
N LEU A 11 4.25 13.35 9.53
CA LEU A 11 3.85 13.62 8.14
C LEU A 11 5.00 14.25 7.33
N THR A 12 5.93 14.94 7.99
CA THR A 12 7.04 15.62 7.30
C THR A 12 8.27 14.74 7.09
N THR A 13 8.62 13.88 8.04
CA THR A 13 9.88 13.13 8.00
C THR A 13 9.96 12.14 6.83
N PRO A 14 8.94 11.29 6.58
CA PRO A 14 9.01 10.35 5.46
C PRO A 14 9.01 11.07 4.10
N ALA A 15 8.14 12.07 3.92
CA ALA A 15 8.09 12.88 2.71
C ALA A 15 9.40 13.64 2.45
N ALA A 16 10.02 14.21 3.49
CA ALA A 16 11.33 14.84 3.41
C ALA A 16 12.42 13.85 2.99
N ALA A 17 12.40 12.61 3.49
CA ALA A 17 13.35 11.58 3.08
C ALA A 17 13.23 11.27 1.57
N HIS A 18 12.01 11.14 1.05
CA HIS A 18 11.76 10.90 -0.38
C HIS A 18 12.22 12.08 -1.24
N LEU A 19 11.90 13.32 -0.83
CA LEU A 19 12.34 14.52 -1.54
C LEU A 19 13.88 14.64 -1.58
N ARG A 20 14.58 14.34 -0.48
CA ARG A 20 16.05 14.26 -0.47
C ARG A 20 16.56 13.18 -1.41
N ALA A 21 15.95 12.00 -1.42
CA ALA A 21 16.30 10.92 -2.33
C ALA A 21 16.11 11.30 -3.81
N LEU A 22 15.15 12.20 -4.12
CA LEU A 22 14.95 12.79 -5.45
C LEU A 22 15.91 13.95 -5.77
N GLY A 23 16.86 14.24 -4.88
CA GLY A 23 17.85 15.31 -5.06
C GLY A 23 17.35 16.71 -4.68
N ALA A 24 16.27 16.82 -3.88
CA ALA A 24 15.84 18.11 -3.35
C ALA A 24 16.75 18.57 -2.19
N THR A 25 17.10 19.85 -2.19
CA THR A 25 17.75 20.49 -1.04
C THR A 25 16.68 20.94 -0.07
N LEU A 26 16.68 20.40 1.15
CA LEU A 26 15.71 20.78 2.17
C LEU A 26 16.24 21.91 3.04
N THR A 27 15.45 22.97 3.19
CA THR A 27 15.73 24.05 4.14
C THR A 27 14.78 23.89 5.34
N PRO A 28 15.30 23.69 6.57
CA PRO A 28 14.47 23.63 7.75
C PRO A 28 13.80 24.98 8.00
N GLN A 29 12.55 24.96 8.46
CA GLN A 29 11.88 26.13 9.01
C GLN A 29 11.87 26.06 10.55
N THR A 30 11.75 27.22 11.18
CA THR A 30 11.50 27.39 12.62
C THR A 30 10.36 26.46 13.07
N PRO A 31 10.43 25.86 14.28
CA PRO A 31 9.38 24.95 14.76
C PRO A 31 7.99 25.59 14.64
N VAL A 32 7.14 25.01 13.78
CA VAL A 32 5.72 25.36 13.66
C VAL A 32 4.95 24.47 14.64
N PRO A 33 3.90 24.97 15.31
CA PRO A 33 3.12 24.16 16.25
C PRO A 33 2.71 22.80 15.68
N HIS A 34 2.78 21.76 16.53
CA HIS A 34 2.52 20.35 16.21
C HIS A 34 1.10 20.05 15.67
N THR A 35 0.22 21.06 15.63
CA THR A 35 -1.22 20.94 15.39
C THR A 35 -1.67 21.44 14.01
N GLY A 36 -0.78 21.99 13.20
CA GLY A 36 -1.08 22.48 11.84
C GLY A 36 -0.82 21.46 10.72
N PRO A 37 -1.32 21.69 9.49
CA PRO A 37 -0.97 20.87 8.35
C PRO A 37 0.54 20.92 8.08
N ALA A 38 1.11 19.79 7.63
CA ALA A 38 2.42 19.76 7.02
C ALA A 38 2.40 20.53 5.70
N ALA A 39 3.44 21.32 5.45
CA ALA A 39 3.60 22.13 4.24
C ALA A 39 4.95 21.86 3.58
N PHE A 40 4.95 21.74 2.25
CA PHE A 40 6.13 21.48 1.42
C PHE A 40 6.14 22.49 0.27
N GLU A 41 6.91 23.56 0.42
CA GLU A 41 7.00 24.63 -0.58
C GLU A 41 8.22 24.37 -1.47
N ALA A 42 7.97 23.90 -2.69
CA ALA A 42 8.99 23.64 -3.68
C ALA A 42 9.24 24.88 -4.56
N ALA A 43 10.51 25.23 -4.75
CA ALA A 43 10.93 26.33 -5.62
C ALA A 43 12.16 25.97 -6.48
N GLY A 44 12.22 26.56 -7.68
CA GLY A 44 13.28 26.34 -8.67
C GLY A 44 12.77 25.58 -9.90
N ALA A 45 13.64 25.22 -10.86
CA ALA A 45 13.21 24.51 -12.06
C ALA A 45 12.52 23.16 -11.72
N PRO A 46 11.38 22.79 -12.36
CA PRO A 46 10.72 23.47 -13.47
C PRO A 46 9.67 24.52 -13.07
N GLY A 47 9.48 24.79 -11.79
CA GLY A 47 8.49 25.75 -11.29
C GLY A 47 8.32 25.70 -9.78
N ALA A 48 7.39 26.50 -9.27
CA ALA A 48 7.01 26.47 -7.86
C ALA A 48 5.68 25.74 -7.67
N ALA A 49 5.59 24.95 -6.61
CA ALA A 49 4.37 24.27 -6.18
C ALA A 49 4.41 24.04 -4.67
N THR A 50 3.25 24.04 -4.02
CA THR A 50 3.14 23.78 -2.59
C THR A 50 2.23 22.60 -2.32
N ALA A 51 2.68 21.66 -1.49
CA ALA A 51 1.85 20.57 -1.02
C ALA A 51 1.49 20.74 0.46
N TYR A 52 0.24 20.48 0.80
CA TYR A 52 -0.26 20.48 2.18
C TYR A 52 -0.79 19.10 2.56
N THR A 53 -0.52 18.67 3.80
CA THR A 53 -0.98 17.39 4.34
C THR A 53 -1.37 17.52 5.79
N ALA A 54 -2.62 17.19 6.12
CA ALA A 54 -3.10 17.16 7.50
C ALA A 54 -3.43 15.72 7.93
N TRP A 55 -3.63 15.51 9.22
CA TRP A 55 -4.25 14.27 9.72
C TRP A 55 -5.70 14.14 9.26
N ALA A 56 -6.43 15.26 9.32
CA ALA A 56 -7.83 15.38 8.95
C ALA A 56 -8.00 16.21 7.65
N ASP A 57 -8.61 15.61 6.63
CA ASP A 57 -9.02 16.28 5.39
C ASP A 57 -10.48 15.96 4.99
N VAL A 58 -10.96 14.76 5.32
CA VAL A 58 -12.37 14.36 5.18
C VAL A 58 -13.07 14.15 6.53
N LEU A 59 -12.32 13.71 7.55
CA LEU A 59 -12.81 13.59 8.91
C LEU A 59 -12.81 14.95 9.62
N PRO A 60 -13.64 15.12 10.67
CA PRO A 60 -13.47 16.22 11.61
C PRO A 60 -12.11 16.14 12.29
N ALA A 61 -11.47 17.29 12.53
CA ALA A 61 -10.16 17.35 13.20
C ALA A 61 -10.14 16.67 14.58
N ALA A 62 -11.27 16.68 15.31
CA ALA A 62 -11.41 16.03 16.60
C ALA A 62 -11.39 14.48 16.53
N ASP A 63 -11.59 13.91 15.34
CA ASP A 63 -11.64 12.46 15.10
C ASP A 63 -10.43 11.93 14.33
N ALA A 64 -9.52 12.81 13.91
CA ALA A 64 -8.30 12.49 13.18
C ALA A 64 -7.16 13.41 13.64
N ALA A 65 -6.71 13.18 14.88
CA ALA A 65 -5.63 13.94 15.51
C ALA A 65 -4.24 13.36 15.20
N ASP A 66 -4.17 12.06 14.96
CA ASP A 66 -2.94 11.30 14.81
C ASP A 66 -3.17 9.95 14.09
N GLU A 67 -2.13 9.11 14.04
CA GLU A 67 -2.18 7.81 13.40
C GLU A 67 -3.22 6.88 14.05
N ALA A 68 -3.31 6.84 15.38
CA ALA A 68 -4.24 5.97 16.09
C ALA A 68 -5.69 6.32 15.78
N THR A 69 -6.04 7.60 15.85
CA THR A 69 -7.40 8.09 15.59
C THR A 69 -7.78 7.95 14.11
N VAL A 70 -6.85 8.20 13.18
CA VAL A 70 -7.08 7.94 11.75
C VAL A 70 -7.32 6.45 11.46
N GLN A 71 -6.50 5.55 12.02
CA GLN A 71 -6.71 4.12 11.85
C GLN A 71 -8.08 3.67 12.38
N ALA A 72 -8.51 4.22 13.51
CA ALA A 72 -9.79 3.90 14.14
C ALA A 72 -10.99 4.38 13.33
N ALA A 73 -11.03 5.67 12.97
CA ALA A 73 -12.17 6.28 12.29
C ALA A 73 -12.36 5.74 10.86
N THR A 74 -11.28 5.38 10.17
CA THR A 74 -11.34 4.88 8.79
C THR A 74 -11.67 3.39 8.66
N GLY A 75 -11.72 2.64 9.77
CA GLY A 75 -11.98 1.20 9.78
C GLY A 75 -10.73 0.34 9.59
N MET A 76 -9.53 0.94 9.56
CA MET A 76 -8.28 0.21 9.44
C MET A 76 -8.08 -0.76 10.61
N MET A 77 -8.40 -0.32 11.83
CA MET A 77 -8.31 -1.18 13.01
C MET A 77 -9.23 -2.41 12.92
N GLN A 78 -10.38 -2.27 12.27
CA GLN A 78 -11.29 -3.39 12.05
C GLN A 78 -10.74 -4.37 11.02
N VAL A 79 -10.22 -3.89 9.88
CA VAL A 79 -9.64 -4.78 8.86
C VAL A 79 -8.40 -5.49 9.39
N HIS A 80 -7.50 -4.78 10.08
CA HIS A 80 -6.33 -5.38 10.72
C HIS A 80 -6.71 -6.42 11.79
N GLY A 81 -7.73 -6.10 12.59
CA GLY A 81 -8.23 -6.92 13.69
C GLY A 81 -9.02 -8.17 13.27
N ARG A 82 -9.46 -8.29 12.01
CA ARG A 82 -10.24 -9.46 11.52
C ARG A 82 -9.59 -10.79 11.85
N ARG A 83 -8.26 -10.86 11.79
CA ARG A 83 -7.49 -12.05 12.17
C ARG A 83 -7.68 -12.45 13.64
N ASP A 84 -7.80 -11.47 14.53
CA ASP A 84 -7.82 -11.67 15.98
C ASP A 84 -9.23 -11.71 16.55
N GLY A 85 -10.23 -11.16 15.82
CA GLY A 85 -11.62 -11.03 16.26
C GLY A 85 -12.01 -9.59 16.57
N PRO A 86 -11.52 -8.99 17.67
CA PRO A 86 -11.79 -7.59 18.00
C PRO A 86 -10.93 -6.64 17.14
N PRO A 87 -11.30 -5.34 17.04
CA PRO A 87 -10.48 -4.35 16.35
C PRO A 87 -9.09 -4.22 17.00
N ARG A 88 -8.07 -4.02 16.17
CA ARG A 88 -6.66 -3.91 16.57
C ARG A 88 -5.95 -2.83 15.77
N GLY A 89 -5.22 -1.93 16.42
CA GLY A 89 -4.35 -0.97 15.73
C GLY A 89 -3.10 -1.61 15.14
N LEU A 90 -2.63 -1.07 14.02
CA LEU A 90 -1.29 -1.32 13.51
C LEU A 90 -0.29 -0.54 14.36
N ALA A 91 0.68 -1.23 14.95
CA ALA A 91 1.74 -0.60 15.76
C ALA A 91 2.83 0.12 14.93
N VAL A 92 2.55 0.36 13.65
CA VAL A 92 3.39 1.10 12.68
C VAL A 92 2.63 2.32 12.15
N ASP A 93 3.36 3.33 11.67
CA ASP A 93 2.80 4.61 11.20
C ASP A 93 2.37 4.51 9.73
N TYR A 94 1.39 3.66 9.45
CA TYR A 94 1.02 3.26 8.09
C TYR A 94 0.23 4.35 7.34
N ALA A 95 -0.76 4.98 7.97
CA ALA A 95 -1.55 6.05 7.36
C ALA A 95 -0.67 7.27 7.07
N ALA A 96 0.17 7.67 8.02
CA ALA A 96 1.15 8.76 7.85
C ALA A 96 2.19 8.47 6.76
N THR A 97 2.69 7.23 6.68
CA THR A 97 3.61 6.81 5.61
C THR A 97 2.93 6.92 4.24
N CYS A 98 1.71 6.37 4.11
CA CYS A 98 0.94 6.48 2.86
C CYS A 98 0.64 7.94 2.49
N ALA A 99 0.25 8.75 3.47
CA ALA A 99 0.00 10.18 3.27
C ALA A 99 1.24 10.88 2.73
N SER A 100 2.41 10.63 3.35
CA SER A 100 3.69 11.22 2.94
C SER A 100 4.05 10.90 1.48
N VAL A 101 3.86 9.65 1.03
CA VAL A 101 4.08 9.25 -0.37
C VAL A 101 3.12 10.00 -1.29
N LEU A 102 1.84 10.08 -0.93
CA LEU A 102 0.84 10.81 -1.71
C LEU A 102 1.16 12.31 -1.76
N THR A 103 1.68 12.91 -0.69
CA THR A 103 2.12 14.32 -0.67
C THR A 103 3.23 14.57 -1.68
N VAL A 104 4.25 13.72 -1.68
CA VAL A 104 5.38 13.82 -2.62
C VAL A 104 4.90 13.57 -4.04
N GLN A 105 4.08 12.54 -4.26
CA GLN A 105 3.49 12.26 -5.56
C GLN A 105 2.69 13.45 -6.12
N GLY A 106 1.84 14.07 -5.29
CA GLY A 106 1.04 15.25 -5.67
C GLY A 106 1.91 16.45 -6.01
N LEU A 107 2.96 16.69 -5.20
CA LEU A 107 3.93 17.76 -5.45
C LEU A 107 4.68 17.56 -6.77
N LEU A 108 5.16 16.35 -7.02
CA LEU A 108 5.84 15.99 -8.27
C LEU A 108 4.91 16.11 -9.48
N ALA A 109 3.64 15.69 -9.34
CA ALA A 109 2.66 15.82 -10.40
C ALA A 109 2.40 17.30 -10.74
N ALA A 110 2.21 18.16 -9.75
CA ALA A 110 2.06 19.61 -9.95
C ALA A 110 3.27 20.22 -10.69
N LEU A 111 4.49 19.85 -10.29
CA LEU A 111 5.73 20.28 -10.94
C LEU A 111 5.86 19.76 -12.38
N LEU A 112 5.44 18.52 -12.64
CA LEU A 112 5.41 17.92 -13.98
C LEU A 112 4.42 18.66 -14.89
N GLY A 113 3.21 18.94 -14.42
CA GLY A 113 2.21 19.70 -15.18
C GLY A 113 2.73 21.09 -15.57
N ARG A 114 3.48 21.75 -14.68
CA ARG A 114 4.16 23.02 -14.94
C ARG A 114 5.32 22.89 -15.93
N ALA A 115 6.12 21.83 -15.83
CA ALA A 115 7.22 21.56 -16.77
C ALA A 115 6.72 21.38 -18.21
N ARG A 116 5.52 20.84 -18.39
CA ARG A 116 4.88 20.59 -19.68
C ARG A 116 4.15 21.81 -20.27
N GLY A 117 4.44 23.01 -19.76
CA GLY A 117 3.96 24.28 -20.32
C GLY A 117 2.53 24.68 -19.93
N GLY A 118 1.86 23.95 -19.03
CA GLY A 118 0.58 24.36 -18.47
C GLY A 118 0.75 25.36 -17.32
N ALA A 119 -0.28 26.17 -17.04
CA ALA A 119 -0.45 26.82 -15.73
C ALA A 119 -0.85 25.77 -14.68
N GLY A 120 -0.06 24.71 -14.55
CA GLY A 120 -0.34 23.57 -13.69
C GLY A 120 -0.57 24.02 -12.25
N PRO A 121 -1.30 23.21 -11.46
CA PRO A 121 -1.77 23.60 -10.14
C PRO A 121 -0.62 24.13 -9.29
N ALA A 122 -0.84 25.25 -8.64
CA ALA A 122 0.15 25.86 -7.76
C ALA A 122 0.14 25.16 -6.39
N GLN A 123 -1.01 24.57 -6.03
CA GLN A 123 -1.21 23.94 -4.74
C GLN A 123 -1.81 22.55 -4.88
N VAL A 124 -1.39 21.65 -4.00
CA VAL A 124 -1.98 20.32 -3.83
C VAL A 124 -2.27 20.07 -2.36
N THR A 125 -3.46 19.58 -2.04
CA THR A 125 -3.82 19.15 -0.68
C THR A 125 -4.08 17.65 -0.64
N THR A 126 -3.71 17.03 0.47
CA THR A 126 -3.99 15.62 0.80
C THR A 126 -4.19 15.47 2.31
N GLY A 127 -4.53 14.28 2.77
CA GLY A 127 -4.80 13.98 4.18
C GLY A 127 -4.50 12.54 4.55
N ALA A 128 -4.11 12.30 5.80
CA ALA A 128 -3.82 10.96 6.31
C ALA A 128 -5.08 10.08 6.37
N ASP A 129 -6.23 10.66 6.68
CA ASP A 129 -7.54 10.00 6.60
C ASP A 129 -7.93 9.59 5.17
N ARG A 130 -7.71 10.45 4.16
CA ARG A 130 -7.88 10.09 2.75
C ARG A 130 -6.93 8.98 2.32
N ALA A 131 -5.67 9.07 2.72
CA ALA A 131 -4.67 8.03 2.44
C ALA A 131 -5.11 6.70 3.05
N ALA A 132 -5.57 6.70 4.30
CA ALA A 132 -6.10 5.53 4.97
C ALA A 132 -7.32 4.94 4.25
N LEU A 133 -8.32 5.75 3.89
CA LEU A 133 -9.48 5.28 3.11
C LEU A 133 -9.06 4.69 1.75
N LEU A 134 -8.10 5.30 1.06
CA LEU A 134 -7.54 4.75 -0.19
C LEU A 134 -6.93 3.36 0.05
N THR A 135 -6.16 3.19 1.12
CA THR A 135 -5.52 1.88 1.44
C THR A 135 -6.55 0.79 1.75
N LEU A 136 -7.74 1.18 2.17
CA LEU A 136 -8.86 0.28 2.46
C LEU A 136 -9.79 0.08 1.26
N GLY A 137 -9.53 0.71 0.12
CA GLY A 137 -10.47 0.82 -1.01
C GLY A 137 -11.04 -0.52 -1.48
N GLN A 138 -10.22 -1.58 -1.58
CA GLN A 138 -10.72 -2.90 -1.98
C GLN A 138 -11.60 -3.56 -0.91
N TYR A 139 -11.31 -3.36 0.37
CA TYR A 139 -12.08 -3.92 1.48
C TYR A 139 -13.40 -3.17 1.65
N LEU A 140 -13.38 -1.84 1.50
CA LEU A 140 -14.56 -0.99 1.51
C LEU A 140 -15.49 -1.28 0.34
N ALA A 141 -14.94 -1.43 -0.87
CA ALA A 141 -15.72 -1.81 -2.04
C ALA A 141 -16.38 -3.18 -1.87
N ALA A 142 -15.63 -4.18 -1.35
CA ALA A 142 -16.18 -5.50 -1.08
C ALA A 142 -17.29 -5.48 -0.02
N ALA A 143 -17.08 -4.77 1.10
CA ALA A 143 -18.07 -4.68 2.19
C ALA A 143 -19.37 -3.94 1.80
N ASN A 144 -19.35 -3.19 0.68
CA ASN A 144 -20.47 -2.39 0.19
C ASN A 144 -21.00 -2.87 -1.17
N ALA A 145 -20.57 -4.05 -1.62
CA ALA A 145 -21.09 -4.71 -2.79
C ALA A 145 -22.46 -5.35 -2.46
N PRO A 146 -23.35 -5.50 -3.45
CA PRO A 146 -24.64 -6.16 -3.26
C PRO A 146 -24.48 -7.67 -3.01
N GLU A 147 -23.44 -8.29 -3.53
CA GLU A 147 -23.11 -9.70 -3.28
C GLU A 147 -22.39 -9.90 -1.93
N THR A 148 -22.43 -11.13 -1.45
CA THR A 148 -21.70 -11.56 -0.25
C THR A 148 -20.31 -12.10 -0.61
N GLU A 149 -19.42 -12.11 0.38
CA GLU A 149 -18.08 -12.67 0.22
C GLU A 149 -18.10 -14.16 -0.12
N ALA A 150 -17.15 -14.58 -0.95
CA ALA A 150 -17.00 -15.98 -1.33
C ALA A 150 -16.50 -16.88 -0.19
N VAL A 151 -15.91 -16.29 0.86
CA VAL A 151 -15.38 -16.99 2.02
C VAL A 151 -15.84 -16.32 3.33
N PRO A 152 -15.99 -17.08 4.42
CA PRO A 152 -16.33 -16.50 5.73
C PRO A 152 -15.28 -15.49 6.20
N LEU A 153 -15.75 -14.36 6.74
CA LEU A 153 -14.91 -13.39 7.44
C LEU A 153 -14.85 -13.77 8.93
N SER A 154 -13.94 -14.68 9.29
CA SER A 154 -13.73 -15.10 10.67
C SER A 154 -12.26 -15.12 11.08
N PRO A 155 -11.95 -15.04 12.39
CA PRO A 155 -10.60 -14.99 12.90
C PRO A 155 -9.73 -16.18 12.50
N GLY A 156 -8.42 -15.95 12.44
CA GLY A 156 -7.42 -16.96 12.13
C GLY A 156 -6.53 -16.62 10.93
N GLY A 157 -5.47 -17.40 10.80
CA GLY A 157 -4.54 -17.37 9.68
C GLY A 157 -3.08 -17.59 10.08
N PRO A 158 -2.16 -17.55 9.10
CA PRO A 158 -0.72 -17.54 9.35
C PRO A 158 -0.29 -16.42 10.31
N PRO A 159 0.90 -16.53 10.95
CA PRO A 159 1.96 -17.49 10.68
C PRO A 159 1.71 -18.84 11.35
N PHE A 160 2.32 -19.88 10.80
CA PHE A 160 2.43 -21.19 11.42
C PHE A 160 3.64 -21.23 12.36
N THR A 161 3.69 -22.22 13.25
CA THR A 161 4.80 -22.38 14.20
C THR A 161 5.32 -23.81 14.09
N ALA A 162 6.60 -23.97 13.79
CA ALA A 162 7.27 -25.27 13.80
C ALA A 162 7.51 -25.75 15.25
N ARG A 163 7.81 -27.05 15.45
CA ARG A 163 8.06 -27.63 16.78
C ARG A 163 9.14 -26.92 17.59
N CYS A 164 10.13 -26.33 16.91
CA CYS A 164 11.22 -25.58 17.54
C CYS A 164 10.86 -24.13 17.88
N GLY A 165 9.60 -23.72 17.72
CA GLY A 165 9.14 -22.34 17.98
C GLY A 165 9.37 -21.37 16.83
N THR A 166 10.02 -21.79 15.73
CA THR A 166 10.18 -20.95 14.54
C THR A 166 8.82 -20.64 13.93
N ARG A 167 8.47 -19.35 13.90
CA ARG A 167 7.23 -18.87 13.28
C ARG A 167 7.50 -18.52 11.83
N PHE A 168 6.61 -18.91 10.93
CA PHE A 168 6.82 -18.76 9.50
C PHE A 168 5.53 -18.47 8.73
N GLU A 169 5.69 -17.75 7.64
CA GLU A 169 4.70 -17.56 6.59
C GLU A 169 4.84 -18.67 5.54
N LEU A 170 3.74 -19.03 4.89
CA LEU A 170 3.67 -19.99 3.79
C LEU A 170 3.09 -19.28 2.56
N GLU A 171 3.63 -19.56 1.37
CA GLU A 171 3.09 -19.09 0.10
C GLU A 171 2.94 -20.26 -0.88
N ALA A 172 1.77 -20.32 -1.51
CA ALA A 172 1.46 -21.26 -2.59
C ALA A 172 0.49 -20.58 -3.55
N LEU A 173 0.85 -20.54 -4.84
CA LEU A 173 0.09 -19.81 -5.86
C LEU A 173 -1.07 -20.63 -6.45
N ASP A 174 -1.04 -21.95 -6.27
CA ASP A 174 -2.02 -22.87 -6.82
C ASP A 174 -2.26 -24.04 -5.83
N PRO A 175 -3.36 -24.80 -5.98
CA PRO A 175 -3.75 -25.81 -4.99
C PRO A 175 -2.80 -27.01 -4.94
N VAL A 176 -1.96 -27.24 -5.96
CA VAL A 176 -1.10 -28.44 -6.03
C VAL A 176 0.09 -28.33 -5.06
N PRO A 177 0.93 -27.27 -5.07
CA PRO A 177 1.94 -27.07 -4.04
C PRO A 177 1.37 -27.00 -2.63
N TRP A 178 0.21 -26.35 -2.45
CA TRP A 178 -0.49 -26.31 -1.17
C TRP A 178 -0.80 -27.71 -0.64
N ALA A 179 -1.45 -28.55 -1.45
CA ALA A 179 -1.85 -29.89 -1.02
C ALA A 179 -0.64 -30.80 -0.78
N ARG A 180 0.40 -30.71 -1.63
CA ARG A 180 1.64 -31.47 -1.47
C ARG A 180 2.37 -31.10 -0.18
N PHE A 181 2.51 -29.80 0.11
CA PHE A 181 3.18 -29.31 1.30
C PHE A 181 2.52 -29.87 2.57
N TRP A 182 1.21 -29.71 2.71
CA TRP A 182 0.52 -30.13 3.93
C TRP A 182 0.42 -31.65 4.08
N ARG A 183 0.26 -32.39 2.97
CA ARG A 183 0.29 -33.86 3.00
C ARG A 183 1.65 -34.38 3.45
N ASP A 184 2.73 -33.75 2.98
CA ASP A 184 4.10 -34.09 3.37
C ASP A 184 4.39 -33.81 4.86
N LEU A 185 3.69 -32.83 5.45
CA LEU A 185 3.69 -32.57 6.89
C LEU A 185 2.70 -33.43 7.69
N GLY A 186 1.98 -34.35 7.05
CA GLY A 186 1.04 -35.27 7.70
C GLY A 186 -0.28 -34.62 8.12
N ALA A 187 -0.69 -33.51 7.49
CA ALA A 187 -1.98 -32.91 7.75
C ALA A 187 -3.15 -33.76 7.20
N PRO A 188 -4.32 -33.80 7.87
CA PRO A 188 -5.50 -34.50 7.36
C PRO A 188 -6.02 -33.90 6.05
N GLU A 189 -6.41 -34.74 5.08
CA GLU A 189 -6.90 -34.30 3.76
C GLU A 189 -8.07 -33.30 3.84
N GLU A 190 -8.97 -33.47 4.81
CA GLU A 190 -10.07 -32.53 5.03
C GLU A 190 -9.58 -31.12 5.38
N ALA A 191 -8.57 -31.02 6.24
CA ALA A 191 -7.96 -29.74 6.63
C ALA A 191 -7.21 -29.10 5.45
N ILE A 192 -6.54 -29.91 4.62
CA ILE A 192 -5.87 -29.45 3.40
C ILE A 192 -6.90 -28.83 2.44
N ARG A 193 -8.00 -29.54 2.19
CA ARG A 193 -9.06 -29.09 1.28
C ARG A 193 -9.76 -27.82 1.78
N THR A 194 -10.17 -27.81 3.05
CA THR A 194 -10.92 -26.68 3.63
C THR A 194 -10.06 -25.46 3.91
N GLY A 195 -8.75 -25.63 4.12
CA GLY A 195 -7.81 -24.51 4.31
C GLY A 195 -7.42 -23.76 3.03
N TRP A 196 -7.56 -24.38 1.85
CA TRP A 196 -7.08 -23.76 0.59
C TRP A 196 -7.80 -22.46 0.25
N GLN A 197 -9.14 -22.46 0.27
CA GLN A 197 -9.91 -21.30 -0.18
C GLN A 197 -9.73 -20.08 0.76
N PRO A 198 -9.82 -20.21 2.10
CA PRO A 198 -9.49 -19.10 3.00
C PRO A 198 -8.04 -18.61 2.84
N PHE A 199 -7.08 -19.52 2.65
CA PHE A 199 -5.69 -19.15 2.39
C PHE A 199 -5.55 -18.33 1.11
N GLN A 200 -6.17 -18.76 0.01
CA GLN A 200 -6.13 -18.07 -1.27
C GLN A 200 -6.76 -16.67 -1.19
N PHE A 201 -7.86 -16.52 -0.45
CA PHE A 201 -8.60 -15.26 -0.31
C PHE A 201 -8.03 -14.32 0.76
N ARG A 202 -7.01 -14.72 1.53
CA ARG A 202 -6.51 -13.93 2.68
C ARG A 202 -6.09 -12.51 2.34
N TYR A 203 -5.56 -12.29 1.14
CA TYR A 203 -5.18 -10.95 0.64
C TYR A 203 -6.40 -10.06 0.35
N ALA A 204 -7.55 -10.66 0.07
CA ALA A 204 -8.80 -10.00 -0.26
C ALA A 204 -9.64 -9.70 0.99
N THR A 205 -9.54 -10.55 2.02
CA THR A 205 -10.39 -10.51 3.21
C THR A 205 -9.69 -10.03 4.48
N ALA A 206 -8.35 -9.98 4.50
CA ALA A 206 -7.53 -9.69 5.68
C ALA A 206 -7.77 -10.65 6.88
N CYS A 207 -8.25 -11.85 6.60
CA CYS A 207 -8.37 -12.97 7.53
C CYS A 207 -8.26 -14.28 6.77
N ALA A 208 -7.91 -15.36 7.45
CA ALA A 208 -7.83 -16.68 6.85
C ALA A 208 -8.20 -17.73 7.89
N PRO A 209 -9.49 -18.00 8.14
CA PRO A 209 -9.91 -19.01 9.11
C PRO A 209 -9.33 -20.37 8.74
N MET A 210 -8.25 -20.73 9.42
CA MET A 210 -7.41 -21.85 9.06
C MET A 210 -7.77 -23.05 9.94
N PRO A 211 -7.93 -24.26 9.37
CA PRO A 211 -8.12 -25.45 10.18
C PRO A 211 -6.97 -25.63 11.17
N GLU A 212 -7.28 -25.77 12.46
CA GLU A 212 -6.26 -25.94 13.51
C GLU A 212 -5.34 -27.15 13.26
N ALA A 213 -5.82 -28.16 12.55
CA ALA A 213 -5.03 -29.34 12.18
C ALA A 213 -3.79 -28.97 11.34
N LEU A 214 -3.83 -27.90 10.55
CA LEU A 214 -2.66 -27.41 9.80
C LEU A 214 -1.64 -26.77 10.75
N HIS A 215 -2.09 -25.99 11.74
CA HIS A 215 -1.22 -25.46 12.79
C HIS A 215 -0.59 -26.60 13.63
N ARG A 216 -1.36 -27.63 13.98
CA ARG A 216 -0.85 -28.82 14.69
C ARG A 216 0.17 -29.59 13.85
N ALA A 217 -0.09 -29.79 12.55
CA ALA A 217 0.83 -30.48 11.65
C ALA A 217 2.18 -29.75 11.58
N ALA A 218 2.17 -28.43 11.37
CA ALA A 218 3.39 -27.60 11.42
C ALA A 218 4.09 -27.69 12.78
N GLY A 219 3.34 -27.63 13.89
CA GLY A 219 3.87 -27.69 15.26
C GLY A 219 4.47 -29.03 15.66
N SER A 220 4.22 -30.10 14.90
CA SER A 220 4.73 -31.44 15.19
C SER A 220 6.12 -31.72 14.61
N VAL A 221 6.56 -30.93 13.63
CA VAL A 221 7.80 -31.14 12.87
C VAL A 221 8.85 -30.05 13.14
N PRO A 222 10.16 -30.36 13.08
CA PRO A 222 11.20 -29.34 13.18
C PRO A 222 11.22 -28.43 11.94
N TRP A 223 11.76 -27.22 12.08
CA TRP A 223 11.86 -26.25 10.97
C TRP A 223 12.53 -26.82 9.70
N ALA A 224 13.61 -27.60 9.85
CA ALA A 224 14.28 -28.23 8.71
C ALA A 224 13.33 -29.13 7.88
N ARG A 225 12.38 -29.81 8.53
CA ARG A 225 11.38 -30.64 7.85
C ARG A 225 10.35 -29.78 7.09
N VAL A 226 9.96 -28.63 7.65
CA VAL A 226 9.10 -27.65 6.98
C VAL A 226 9.77 -27.13 5.70
N GLN A 227 11.05 -26.78 5.77
CA GLN A 227 11.81 -26.32 4.60
C GLN A 227 11.91 -27.40 3.52
N GLN A 228 12.17 -28.66 3.91
CA GLN A 228 12.19 -29.80 2.97
C GLN A 228 10.83 -29.99 2.30
N ALA A 229 9.73 -29.90 3.06
CA ALA A 229 8.38 -30.03 2.53
C ALA A 229 8.04 -28.93 1.51
N ALA A 230 8.45 -27.70 1.80
CA ALA A 230 8.28 -26.56 0.88
C ALA A 230 9.05 -26.78 -0.43
N ALA A 231 10.34 -27.13 -0.32
CA ALA A 231 11.18 -27.41 -1.48
C ALA A 231 10.63 -28.56 -2.35
N ALA A 232 10.11 -29.63 -1.74
CA ALA A 232 9.56 -30.77 -2.45
C ALA A 232 8.17 -30.50 -3.08
N SER A 233 7.38 -29.59 -2.50
CA SER A 233 6.03 -29.29 -2.96
C SER A 233 5.98 -28.21 -4.04
N GLY A 234 6.98 -27.32 -4.07
CA GLY A 234 6.96 -26.07 -4.85
C GLY A 234 6.28 -24.91 -4.11
N ALA A 235 5.93 -25.09 -2.84
CA ALA A 235 5.52 -24.00 -1.96
C ALA A 235 6.76 -23.30 -1.41
N GLU A 236 6.56 -22.10 -0.88
CA GLU A 236 7.64 -21.34 -0.24
C GLU A 236 7.30 -21.02 1.20
N VAL A 237 8.32 -21.03 2.06
CA VAL A 237 8.19 -20.69 3.47
C VAL A 237 9.20 -19.63 3.86
N CYS A 238 8.78 -18.68 4.68
CA CYS A 238 9.64 -17.60 5.16
C CYS A 238 9.51 -17.49 6.69
N PRO A 239 10.60 -17.65 7.46
CA PRO A 239 10.54 -17.41 8.89
C PRO A 239 10.29 -15.91 9.16
N LEU A 240 9.62 -15.62 10.27
CA LEU A 240 9.43 -14.24 10.71
C LEU A 240 10.77 -13.70 11.21
N HIS A 241 11.25 -12.64 10.56
CA HIS A 241 12.46 -11.94 10.96
C HIS A 241 12.13 -10.75 11.87
N ALA A 242 13.11 -10.30 12.65
CA ALA A 242 13.11 -8.95 13.18
C ALA A 242 13.66 -8.00 12.08
N PRO A 243 13.16 -6.76 11.98
CA PRO A 243 13.77 -5.78 11.09
C PRO A 243 15.22 -5.54 11.52
N ALA A 244 16.11 -5.47 10.55
CA ALA A 244 17.52 -5.18 10.76
C ALA A 244 17.94 -4.06 9.80
N ALA A 245 18.69 -3.08 10.32
CA ALA A 245 19.36 -2.11 9.46
C ALA A 245 20.50 -2.82 8.71
N PRO A 246 20.74 -2.50 7.41
CA PRO A 246 21.93 -2.99 6.73
C PRO A 246 23.19 -2.51 7.47
N PRO A 247 24.22 -3.38 7.62
CA PRO A 247 25.49 -2.97 8.23
C PRO A 247 26.07 -1.73 7.51
N GLY A 248 26.33 -0.65 8.24
CA GLY A 248 26.93 0.58 7.70
C GLY A 248 25.98 1.54 6.99
N ALA A 249 24.66 1.32 7.00
CA ALA A 249 23.70 2.26 6.43
C ALA A 249 23.59 3.54 7.26
N THR A 250 24.15 4.65 6.77
CA THR A 250 24.02 5.99 7.38
C THR A 250 22.84 6.79 6.82
N ALA A 251 22.13 6.26 5.83
CA ALA A 251 20.95 6.87 5.22
C ALA A 251 19.93 5.80 4.80
N HIS A 252 18.63 6.09 4.94
CA HIS A 252 17.58 5.24 4.36
C HIS A 252 17.70 5.31 2.83
N PRO A 253 17.96 4.20 2.13
CA PRO A 253 18.00 4.20 0.67
C PRO A 253 16.62 4.59 0.12
N ALA A 254 16.61 5.21 -1.06
CA ALA A 254 15.37 5.50 -1.76
C ALA A 254 14.57 4.19 -1.96
N PRO A 255 13.23 4.21 -1.77
CA PRO A 255 12.40 3.01 -1.91
C PRO A 255 12.24 2.55 -3.38
N TRP A 256 12.77 3.33 -4.32
CA TRP A 256 12.79 3.09 -5.75
C TRP A 256 14.19 3.39 -6.33
N THR A 257 14.39 3.05 -7.60
CA THR A 257 15.56 3.45 -8.40
C THR A 257 15.07 4.12 -9.69
N LEU A 258 15.69 5.24 -10.06
CA LEU A 258 15.49 5.91 -11.35
C LEU A 258 16.81 5.87 -12.14
N THR A 259 16.77 5.29 -13.33
CA THR A 259 17.93 5.19 -14.21
C THR A 259 17.61 5.86 -15.56
N PRO A 260 18.06 7.11 -15.77
CA PRO A 260 17.96 7.77 -17.07
C PRO A 260 18.69 6.96 -18.14
N ARG A 261 18.11 6.88 -19.34
CA ARG A 261 18.80 6.29 -20.48
C ARG A 261 19.86 7.25 -21.05
N THR A 262 20.86 6.71 -21.73
CA THR A 262 22.00 7.44 -22.30
C THR A 262 21.83 7.82 -23.77
N ALA A 263 20.71 7.51 -24.42
CA ALA A 263 20.58 7.61 -25.88
C ALA A 263 20.63 9.05 -26.43
N ASP A 264 21.19 9.18 -27.64
CA ASP A 264 21.36 10.42 -28.43
C ASP A 264 20.13 10.82 -29.28
N ARG A 265 18.99 10.14 -29.13
CA ARG A 265 17.78 10.48 -29.89
C ARG A 265 16.94 11.54 -29.17
N THR A 266 16.52 12.54 -29.93
CA THR A 266 15.54 13.53 -29.52
C THR A 266 14.25 12.83 -29.08
N PRO A 267 13.72 13.14 -27.89
CA PRO A 267 12.44 12.58 -27.42
C PRO A 267 11.29 13.02 -28.33
N PRO A 268 10.18 12.26 -28.38
CA PRO A 268 8.96 12.74 -29.02
C PRO A 268 8.49 14.04 -28.34
N ALA A 269 7.92 14.95 -29.13
CA ALA A 269 7.35 16.19 -28.61
C ALA A 269 6.22 15.86 -27.62
N THR A 270 6.33 16.34 -26.39
CA THR A 270 5.29 16.16 -25.38
C THR A 270 4.08 17.03 -25.69
N ALA A 271 2.89 16.46 -25.56
CA ALA A 271 1.65 17.19 -25.75
C ALA A 271 1.54 18.34 -24.73
N THR A 272 1.30 19.54 -25.24
CA THR A 272 1.01 20.74 -24.44
C THR A 272 -0.32 20.57 -23.71
N VAL A 273 -0.32 20.84 -22.41
CA VAL A 273 -1.49 20.64 -21.55
C VAL A 273 -2.31 21.94 -21.46
N SER A 274 -3.63 21.83 -21.60
CA SER A 274 -4.55 22.94 -21.33
C SER A 274 -4.46 23.40 -19.86
N PRO A 275 -4.53 24.70 -19.55
CA PRO A 275 -4.39 25.24 -18.19
C PRO A 275 -5.36 24.66 -17.14
N ALA A 276 -6.50 24.10 -17.56
CA ALA A 276 -7.53 23.53 -16.68
C ALA A 276 -7.47 21.99 -16.54
N ALA A 277 -6.47 21.33 -17.13
CA ALA A 277 -6.39 19.87 -17.12
C ALA A 277 -5.54 19.33 -15.95
N LEU A 278 -5.82 18.09 -15.53
CA LEU A 278 -5.05 17.39 -14.50
C LEU A 278 -3.58 17.20 -14.92
N PRO A 279 -2.63 17.03 -13.97
CA PRO A 279 -1.21 17.17 -14.29
C PRO A 279 -0.62 16.18 -15.31
N LEU A 280 -1.21 14.98 -15.40
CA LEU A 280 -0.79 13.92 -16.34
C LEU A 280 -1.71 13.85 -17.58
N ALA A 281 -2.59 14.83 -17.79
CA ALA A 281 -3.45 14.88 -18.96
C ALA A 281 -2.65 14.79 -20.27
N GLY A 282 -3.17 14.02 -21.23
CA GLY A 282 -2.55 13.77 -22.52
C GLY A 282 -1.36 12.79 -22.49
N LEU A 283 -1.06 12.16 -21.34
CA LEU A 283 -0.06 11.08 -21.28
C LEU A 283 -0.74 9.71 -21.38
N THR A 284 -0.11 8.78 -22.08
CA THR A 284 -0.60 7.40 -22.25
C THR A 284 0.22 6.41 -21.43
N VAL A 285 -0.47 5.59 -20.63
CA VAL A 285 0.12 4.52 -19.81
C VAL A 285 -0.37 3.17 -20.30
N LEU A 286 0.55 2.29 -20.67
CA LEU A 286 0.27 0.87 -20.88
C LEU A 286 0.52 0.11 -19.58
N GLU A 287 -0.51 -0.55 -19.05
CA GLU A 287 -0.41 -1.31 -17.81
C GLU A 287 -0.60 -2.81 -18.03
N ALA A 288 0.43 -3.61 -17.75
CA ALA A 288 0.36 -5.06 -17.77
C ALA A 288 0.54 -5.66 -16.35
N GLY A 289 -0.21 -5.13 -15.38
CA GLY A 289 -0.14 -5.52 -13.98
C GLY A 289 -1.19 -6.54 -13.55
N ARG A 290 -0.90 -7.27 -12.46
CA ARG A 290 -1.83 -8.21 -11.81
C ARG A 290 -1.95 -7.91 -10.32
N ARG A 291 -3.04 -8.39 -9.70
CA ARG A 291 -3.35 -8.24 -8.27
C ARG A 291 -3.50 -6.77 -7.87
N ILE A 292 -2.62 -6.23 -7.00
CA ILE A 292 -2.83 -4.94 -6.33
C ILE A 292 -1.78 -3.90 -6.75
N GLN A 293 -0.49 -4.20 -6.58
CA GLN A 293 0.60 -3.20 -6.66
C GLN A 293 0.62 -2.38 -7.98
N ALA A 294 0.80 -3.03 -9.14
CA ALA A 294 0.79 -2.34 -10.43
C ALA A 294 -0.60 -1.78 -10.81
N PRO A 295 -1.71 -2.53 -10.64
CA PRO A 295 -3.04 -1.98 -10.89
C PRO A 295 -3.34 -0.70 -10.10
N LEU A 296 -2.98 -0.64 -8.82
CA LEU A 296 -3.15 0.56 -7.99
C LEU A 296 -2.27 1.71 -8.48
N ALA A 297 -1.00 1.46 -8.81
CA ALA A 297 -0.12 2.48 -9.35
C ALA A 297 -0.71 3.12 -10.63
N ALA A 298 -1.18 2.31 -11.58
CA ALA A 298 -1.86 2.79 -12.77
C ALA A 298 -3.17 3.53 -12.48
N ARG A 299 -3.94 3.10 -11.47
CA ARG A 299 -5.15 3.81 -11.03
C ARG A 299 -4.83 5.23 -10.58
N LEU A 300 -3.74 5.40 -9.84
CA LEU A 300 -3.31 6.71 -9.36
C LEU A 300 -2.85 7.60 -10.51
N LEU A 301 -2.12 7.06 -11.50
CA LEU A 301 -1.75 7.78 -12.72
C LEU A 301 -3.00 8.22 -13.51
N ARG A 302 -4.03 7.36 -13.59
CA ARG A 302 -5.34 7.70 -14.17
C ARG A 302 -6.03 8.84 -13.42
N GLN A 303 -6.03 8.81 -12.08
CA GLN A 303 -6.59 9.87 -11.24
C GLN A 303 -5.83 11.20 -11.35
N LEU A 304 -4.55 11.15 -11.74
CA LEU A 304 -3.75 12.33 -12.08
C LEU A 304 -3.95 12.81 -13.52
N GLY A 305 -4.79 12.14 -14.31
CA GLY A 305 -5.21 12.58 -15.65
C GLY A 305 -4.66 11.76 -16.82
N ALA A 306 -3.79 10.78 -16.60
CA ALA A 306 -3.27 9.94 -17.68
C ALA A 306 -4.37 9.08 -18.31
N GLU A 307 -4.26 8.78 -19.60
CA GLU A 307 -5.01 7.72 -20.26
C GLU A 307 -4.31 6.39 -19.95
N VAL A 308 -5.08 5.39 -19.51
CA VAL A 308 -4.52 4.10 -19.09
C VAL A 308 -5.17 2.99 -19.88
N LEU A 309 -4.37 2.32 -20.71
CA LEU A 309 -4.74 1.12 -21.43
C LEU A 309 -4.16 -0.11 -20.72
N ARG A 310 -5.04 -0.92 -20.15
CA ARG A 310 -4.71 -2.16 -19.47
C ARG A 310 -4.55 -3.29 -20.47
N ILE A 311 -3.43 -4.01 -20.40
CA ILE A 311 -3.14 -5.19 -21.20
C ILE A 311 -3.56 -6.43 -20.43
N GLU A 312 -4.66 -7.05 -20.84
CA GLU A 312 -5.20 -8.24 -20.20
C GLU A 312 -4.80 -9.53 -20.92
N PRO A 313 -4.59 -10.63 -20.19
CA PRO A 313 -4.34 -11.92 -20.83
C PRO A 313 -5.61 -12.42 -21.55
N PRO A 314 -5.47 -13.44 -22.42
CA PRO A 314 -6.62 -14.17 -22.94
C PRO A 314 -7.54 -14.66 -21.81
N GLY A 315 -8.83 -14.36 -21.93
CA GLY A 315 -9.85 -14.59 -20.88
C GLY A 315 -10.03 -13.45 -19.87
N GLY A 316 -9.21 -12.39 -19.95
CA GLY A 316 -9.30 -11.23 -19.06
C GLY A 316 -8.57 -11.43 -17.73
N ASP A 317 -8.56 -10.38 -16.88
CA ASP A 317 -8.03 -10.48 -15.52
C ASP A 317 -8.94 -11.37 -14.64
N PRO A 318 -8.42 -12.47 -14.04
CA PRO A 318 -9.19 -13.34 -13.16
C PRO A 318 -9.85 -12.60 -11.97
N LEU A 319 -9.28 -11.48 -11.53
CA LEU A 319 -9.86 -10.68 -10.45
C LEU A 319 -11.23 -10.10 -10.84
N ARG A 320 -11.55 -9.94 -12.14
CA ARG A 320 -12.85 -9.42 -12.62
C ARG A 320 -14.03 -10.24 -12.11
N GLY A 321 -13.87 -11.56 -11.98
CA GLY A 321 -14.93 -12.48 -11.54
C GLY A 321 -14.87 -12.85 -10.07
N MET A 322 -14.02 -12.20 -9.26
CA MET A 322 -13.85 -12.57 -7.85
C MET A 322 -14.91 -11.90 -6.97
N PRO A 323 -15.78 -12.66 -6.27
CA PRO A 323 -16.82 -12.06 -5.43
C PRO A 323 -16.24 -11.23 -4.26
N PRO A 324 -17.04 -10.30 -3.70
CA PRO A 324 -18.39 -9.96 -4.14
C PRO A 324 -18.35 -9.03 -5.36
N CYS A 325 -19.33 -9.21 -6.24
CA CYS A 325 -19.47 -8.43 -7.46
C CYS A 325 -20.53 -7.32 -7.34
N CYS A 326 -20.36 -6.31 -8.18
CA CYS A 326 -21.31 -5.25 -8.52
C CYS A 326 -21.61 -5.41 -10.01
N GLU A 327 -22.86 -5.75 -10.37
CA GLU A 327 -23.25 -6.03 -11.76
C GLU A 327 -22.28 -7.00 -12.47
N ASP A 328 -22.01 -8.17 -11.84
CA ASP A 328 -21.10 -9.21 -12.32
C ASP A 328 -19.60 -8.86 -12.37
N ILE A 329 -19.21 -7.65 -11.96
CA ILE A 329 -17.80 -7.23 -11.87
C ILE A 329 -17.38 -7.18 -10.41
N SER A 330 -16.28 -7.84 -10.06
CA SER A 330 -15.68 -7.79 -8.73
C SER A 330 -15.54 -6.36 -8.23
N ALA A 331 -16.10 -6.07 -7.05
CA ALA A 331 -15.98 -4.77 -6.42
C ALA A 331 -14.51 -4.39 -6.15
N ARG A 332 -13.64 -5.40 -5.95
CA ARG A 332 -12.20 -5.22 -5.78
C ARG A 332 -11.50 -4.86 -7.08
N TRP A 333 -11.91 -5.50 -8.18
CA TRP A 333 -11.42 -5.14 -9.51
C TRP A 333 -11.78 -3.68 -9.84
N LEU A 334 -13.04 -3.29 -9.58
CA LEU A 334 -13.49 -1.90 -9.77
C LEU A 334 -12.70 -0.92 -8.89
N ALA A 335 -12.41 -1.29 -7.63
CA ALA A 335 -11.56 -0.50 -6.75
C ALA A 335 -10.10 -0.38 -7.20
N LEU A 336 -9.64 -1.13 -8.21
CA LEU A 336 -8.26 -1.03 -8.71
C LEU A 336 -8.18 -0.56 -10.16
N ASN A 337 -9.24 -0.74 -10.94
CA ASN A 337 -9.17 -0.62 -12.39
C ASN A 337 -10.25 0.28 -13.01
N ARG A 338 -11.15 0.85 -12.19
CA ARG A 338 -12.16 1.80 -12.67
C ARG A 338 -11.53 2.95 -13.46
N GLY A 339 -12.13 3.25 -14.61
CA GLY A 339 -11.74 4.34 -15.51
C GLY A 339 -10.58 4.02 -16.44
N LYS A 340 -10.01 2.81 -16.39
CA LYS A 340 -9.03 2.32 -17.37
C LYS A 340 -9.75 1.67 -18.54
N ASP A 341 -9.22 1.86 -19.73
CA ASP A 341 -9.57 1.03 -20.89
C ASP A 341 -8.79 -0.29 -20.83
N ALA A 342 -9.27 -1.32 -21.51
CA ALA A 342 -8.60 -2.62 -21.52
C ALA A 342 -8.58 -3.22 -22.93
N VAL A 343 -7.46 -3.84 -23.27
CA VAL A 343 -7.28 -4.64 -24.49
C VAL A 343 -6.73 -6.00 -24.12
N GLN A 344 -7.23 -7.04 -24.79
CA GLN A 344 -6.75 -8.40 -24.60
C GLN A 344 -5.58 -8.67 -25.54
N ILE A 345 -4.42 -9.02 -25.00
CA ILE A 345 -3.23 -9.38 -25.79
C ILE A 345 -2.58 -10.62 -25.18
N ASP A 346 -2.36 -11.66 -26.00
CA ASP A 346 -1.52 -12.78 -25.59
C ASP A 346 -0.04 -12.43 -25.71
N ILE A 347 0.51 -11.83 -24.65
CA ILE A 347 1.92 -11.47 -24.55
C ILE A 347 2.89 -12.67 -24.61
N LYS A 348 2.39 -13.91 -24.54
CA LYS A 348 3.22 -15.12 -24.71
C LYS A 348 3.39 -15.49 -26.18
N SER A 349 2.51 -15.01 -27.06
CA SER A 349 2.60 -15.22 -28.51
C SER A 349 3.53 -14.20 -29.15
N ALA A 350 4.21 -14.58 -30.23
CA ALA A 350 5.06 -13.65 -30.99
C ALA A 350 4.25 -12.46 -31.56
N VAL A 351 3.00 -12.70 -31.94
CA VAL A 351 2.07 -11.68 -32.45
C VAL A 351 1.72 -10.69 -31.35
N GLY A 352 1.28 -11.15 -30.17
CA GLY A 352 0.93 -10.26 -29.07
C GLY A 352 2.12 -9.50 -28.51
N GLN A 353 3.33 -10.07 -28.55
CA GLN A 353 4.56 -9.33 -28.26
C GLN A 353 4.83 -8.21 -29.27
N ALA A 354 4.56 -8.44 -30.56
CA ALA A 354 4.70 -7.42 -31.59
C ALA A 354 3.67 -6.30 -31.43
N GLU A 355 2.41 -6.66 -31.18
CA GLU A 355 1.33 -5.72 -30.90
C GLU A 355 1.63 -4.84 -29.67
N LEU A 356 2.12 -5.43 -28.58
CA LEU A 356 2.49 -4.64 -27.40
C LEU A 356 3.66 -3.68 -27.67
N ARG A 357 4.64 -4.09 -28.48
CA ARG A 357 5.75 -3.21 -28.89
C ARG A 357 5.26 -2.05 -29.75
N GLU A 358 4.30 -2.30 -30.63
CA GLU A 358 3.68 -1.25 -31.44
C GLU A 358 2.95 -0.23 -30.57
N LEU A 359 2.11 -0.68 -29.64
CA LEU A 359 1.46 0.20 -28.66
C LEU A 359 2.50 0.98 -27.84
N ALA A 360 3.56 0.33 -27.37
CA ALA A 360 4.61 0.97 -26.58
C ALA A 360 5.40 2.03 -27.37
N SER A 361 5.37 2.00 -28.71
CA SER A 361 6.05 3.00 -29.54
C SER A 361 5.47 4.41 -29.38
N GLY A 362 4.19 4.53 -29.02
CA GLY A 362 3.48 5.79 -28.81
C GLY A 362 3.14 6.10 -27.34
N ALA A 363 3.47 5.21 -26.41
CA ALA A 363 3.14 5.38 -24.99
C ALA A 363 4.17 6.26 -24.25
N ASP A 364 3.74 6.89 -23.15
CA ASP A 364 4.65 7.59 -22.22
C ASP A 364 5.23 6.66 -21.17
N VAL A 365 4.41 5.71 -20.71
CA VAL A 365 4.75 4.78 -19.64
C VAL A 365 4.37 3.36 -20.03
N PHE A 366 5.26 2.40 -19.76
CA PHE A 366 4.92 0.99 -19.70
C PHE A 366 5.12 0.49 -18.28
N LEU A 367 4.08 -0.04 -17.64
CA LEU A 367 4.07 -0.45 -16.23
C LEU A 367 3.70 -1.94 -16.10
N HIS A 368 4.52 -2.72 -15.39
CA HIS A 368 4.23 -4.13 -15.10
C HIS A 368 4.75 -4.57 -13.73
N ASN A 369 4.24 -5.71 -13.23
CA ASN A 369 4.70 -6.38 -12.00
C ASN A 369 4.91 -7.90 -12.21
N TRP A 370 5.46 -8.27 -13.36
CA TRP A 370 5.73 -9.68 -13.66
C TRP A 370 6.83 -10.25 -12.77
N ALA A 371 6.88 -11.58 -12.65
CA ALA A 371 7.96 -12.24 -11.92
C ALA A 371 9.35 -11.84 -12.49
N PRO A 372 10.41 -11.80 -11.66
CA PRO A 372 11.76 -11.49 -12.12
C PRO A 372 12.18 -12.33 -13.33
N GLY A 373 12.85 -11.70 -14.30
CA GLY A 373 13.29 -12.33 -15.54
C GLY A 373 12.20 -12.55 -16.58
N LYS A 374 10.92 -12.31 -16.24
CA LYS A 374 9.82 -12.60 -17.15
C LYS A 374 9.75 -11.63 -18.33
N ALA A 375 10.07 -10.35 -18.12
CA ALA A 375 10.05 -9.36 -19.19
C ALA A 375 11.09 -9.69 -20.27
N GLU A 376 12.28 -10.12 -19.85
CA GLU A 376 13.39 -10.55 -20.70
C GLU A 376 13.00 -11.80 -21.50
N GLN A 377 12.40 -12.80 -20.85
CA GLN A 377 11.88 -14.00 -21.52
C GLN A 377 10.83 -13.68 -22.59
N LEU A 378 10.06 -12.61 -22.40
CA LEU A 378 9.03 -12.18 -23.34
C LEU A 378 9.56 -11.19 -24.40
N GLY A 379 10.82 -10.74 -24.30
CA GLY A 379 11.37 -9.70 -25.17
C GLY A 379 10.66 -8.35 -25.01
N LEU A 380 10.15 -8.08 -23.81
CA LEU A 380 9.39 -6.89 -23.40
C LEU A 380 10.08 -6.18 -22.21
N ASP A 381 11.38 -6.39 -22.07
CA ASP A 381 12.24 -5.70 -21.10
C ASP A 381 12.50 -4.23 -21.50
N ALA A 382 13.10 -3.50 -20.57
CA ALA A 382 13.38 -2.07 -20.72
C ALA A 382 14.24 -1.75 -21.94
N ASP A 383 15.21 -2.60 -22.28
CA ASP A 383 16.11 -2.35 -23.41
C ASP A 383 15.38 -2.56 -24.74
N ARG A 384 14.60 -3.64 -24.86
CA ARG A 384 13.80 -3.92 -26.06
C ARG A 384 12.72 -2.88 -26.31
N LEU A 385 11.98 -2.45 -25.28
CA LEU A 385 10.96 -1.42 -25.46
C LEU A 385 11.57 -0.03 -25.69
N SER A 386 12.73 0.27 -25.09
CA SER A 386 13.40 1.55 -25.36
C SER A 386 13.94 1.67 -26.80
N ALA A 387 14.23 0.55 -27.46
CA ALA A 387 14.67 0.55 -28.85
C ALA A 387 13.58 1.06 -29.80
N VAL A 388 12.30 0.76 -29.49
CA VAL A 388 11.15 1.27 -30.26
C VAL A 388 10.69 2.64 -29.76
N ASN A 389 10.86 2.94 -28.47
CA ASN A 389 10.52 4.22 -27.86
C ASN A 389 11.61 4.72 -26.89
N PRO A 390 12.57 5.54 -27.36
CA PRO A 390 13.64 6.08 -26.51
C PRO A 390 13.17 7.03 -25.39
N GLY A 391 11.93 7.54 -25.48
CA GLY A 391 11.31 8.42 -24.50
C GLY A 391 10.48 7.69 -23.44
N LEU A 392 10.37 6.36 -23.52
CA LEU A 392 9.51 5.57 -22.64
C LEU A 392 10.00 5.63 -21.19
N VAL A 393 9.07 5.87 -20.26
CA VAL A 393 9.27 5.55 -18.85
C VAL A 393 8.89 4.09 -18.64
N TYR A 394 9.91 3.22 -18.54
CA TYR A 394 9.71 1.80 -18.29
C TYR A 394 9.64 1.55 -16.78
N ALA A 395 8.49 1.12 -16.29
CA ALA A 395 8.21 0.97 -14.88
C ALA A 395 8.01 -0.50 -14.47
N TYR A 396 8.83 -0.94 -13.53
CA TYR A 396 8.72 -2.27 -12.93
C TYR A 396 8.45 -2.16 -11.43
N THR A 397 7.32 -2.69 -10.99
CA THR A 397 6.98 -2.81 -9.56
C THR A 397 7.16 -4.27 -9.14
N SER A 398 8.23 -4.56 -8.40
CA SER A 398 8.67 -5.93 -8.11
C SER A 398 8.49 -6.34 -6.65
N GLY A 399 8.79 -7.59 -6.32
CA GLY A 399 8.86 -8.03 -4.91
C GLY A 399 10.10 -7.49 -4.18
N TRP A 400 11.28 -7.69 -4.77
CA TRP A 400 12.58 -7.53 -4.07
C TRP A 400 13.59 -6.61 -4.77
N ALA A 401 13.26 -6.06 -5.94
CA ALA A 401 14.16 -5.25 -6.77
C ALA A 401 15.53 -5.90 -7.05
N GLY A 402 15.59 -7.24 -7.11
CA GLY A 402 16.84 -7.99 -7.29
C GLY A 402 17.87 -7.82 -6.16
N ARG A 403 17.48 -7.23 -5.02
CA ARG A 403 18.40 -6.88 -3.92
C ARG A 403 18.71 -8.04 -2.96
N LEU A 404 18.04 -9.18 -3.10
CA LEU A 404 18.22 -10.36 -2.26
C LEU A 404 18.42 -11.61 -3.12
N PRO A 405 19.60 -12.27 -3.06
CA PRO A 405 19.89 -13.48 -3.83
C PRO A 405 18.97 -14.66 -3.49
N ASP A 406 18.75 -14.92 -2.19
CA ASP A 406 17.91 -16.01 -1.68
C ASP A 406 16.55 -15.48 -1.20
N ALA A 407 15.93 -14.63 -2.01
CA ALA A 407 14.63 -14.08 -1.68
C ALA A 407 13.54 -15.15 -1.82
N PRO A 408 12.61 -15.28 -0.86
CA PRO A 408 11.40 -16.07 -1.10
C PRO A 408 10.51 -15.38 -2.14
N MET A 409 9.36 -15.96 -2.46
CA MET A 409 8.41 -15.39 -3.39
C MET A 409 8.08 -13.94 -3.03
N GLY A 410 8.08 -13.05 -4.02
CA GLY A 410 7.82 -11.63 -3.84
C GLY A 410 6.34 -11.30 -3.64
N THR A 411 5.71 -11.86 -2.61
CA THR A 411 4.33 -11.54 -2.21
C THR A 411 4.31 -10.69 -0.95
N ASP A 412 3.21 -9.98 -0.71
CA ASP A 412 3.04 -9.09 0.43
C ASP A 412 3.40 -9.77 1.76
N PHE A 413 2.82 -10.94 2.03
CA PHE A 413 3.01 -11.64 3.31
C PHE A 413 4.42 -12.21 3.47
N MET A 414 5.03 -12.73 2.39
CA MET A 414 6.41 -13.22 2.40
C MET A 414 7.40 -12.10 2.70
N VAL A 415 7.20 -10.94 2.07
CA VAL A 415 8.02 -9.76 2.30
C VAL A 415 7.78 -9.19 3.69
N GLN A 416 6.53 -9.13 4.19
CA GLN A 416 6.24 -8.74 5.58
C GLN A 416 6.97 -9.63 6.60
N ALA A 417 7.00 -10.95 6.37
CA ALA A 417 7.71 -11.91 7.22
C ALA A 417 9.23 -11.68 7.16
N ARG A 418 9.79 -11.53 5.96
CA ARG A 418 11.24 -11.38 5.75
C ARG A 418 11.82 -10.06 6.26
N THR A 419 11.07 -8.97 6.12
CA THR A 419 11.54 -7.61 6.43
C THR A 419 11.29 -7.22 7.88
N GLY A 420 10.56 -8.06 8.62
CA GLY A 420 10.23 -7.84 10.01
C GLY A 420 9.08 -6.87 10.27
N ILE A 421 8.29 -6.52 9.25
CA ILE A 421 6.99 -5.86 9.45
C ILE A 421 6.14 -6.66 10.43
N GLY A 422 6.08 -7.99 10.29
CA GLY A 422 5.32 -8.83 11.23
C GLY A 422 5.77 -8.68 12.69
N THR A 423 7.02 -8.29 12.93
CA THR A 423 7.52 -8.03 14.29
C THR A 423 7.11 -6.66 14.81
N VAL A 424 7.18 -5.61 13.99
CA VAL A 424 6.91 -4.22 14.42
C VAL A 424 5.45 -3.80 14.28
N ALA A 425 4.65 -4.49 13.48
CA ALA A 425 3.22 -4.23 13.33
C ALA A 425 2.40 -4.59 14.58
N ARG A 426 3.03 -5.25 15.57
CA ARG A 426 2.41 -5.68 16.83
C ARG A 426 3.12 -5.07 18.05
N PRO A 427 2.39 -4.62 19.09
CA PRO A 427 2.97 -4.13 20.33
C PRO A 427 3.72 -5.23 21.09
N ALA A 428 4.63 -4.85 21.99
CA ALA A 428 5.58 -5.75 22.64
C ALA A 428 4.94 -6.91 23.43
N ASP A 429 3.72 -6.71 23.95
CA ASP A 429 2.94 -7.72 24.68
C ASP A 429 2.21 -8.72 23.78
N GLU A 430 2.21 -8.50 22.46
CA GLU A 430 1.60 -9.41 21.49
C GLU A 430 2.66 -10.26 20.78
N PRO A 431 2.34 -11.51 20.40
CA PRO A 431 3.26 -12.34 19.63
C PRO A 431 3.45 -11.76 18.20
N PRO A 432 4.69 -11.65 17.67
CA PRO A 432 4.97 -11.14 16.31
C PRO A 432 4.12 -11.78 15.22
N ALA A 433 3.51 -11.01 14.34
CA ALA A 433 2.58 -11.52 13.36
C ALA A 433 2.45 -10.54 12.18
N PRO A 434 2.64 -10.98 10.92
CA PRO A 434 2.25 -10.19 9.76
C PRO A 434 0.80 -9.74 9.87
N SER A 435 0.51 -8.56 9.32
CA SER A 435 -0.87 -8.20 9.05
C SER A 435 -1.36 -9.02 7.87
N LEU A 436 -2.62 -9.47 7.93
CA LEU A 436 -3.28 -10.07 6.76
C LEU A 436 -3.83 -9.00 5.79
N MET A 437 -3.71 -7.72 6.13
CA MET A 437 -3.84 -6.65 5.15
C MET A 437 -2.65 -6.69 4.18
N THR A 438 -2.92 -6.38 2.93
CA THR A 438 -1.96 -6.18 1.84
C THR A 438 -1.27 -4.81 1.95
N LEU A 439 -0.57 -4.59 3.06
CA LEU A 439 0.02 -3.30 3.43
C LEU A 439 1.03 -2.81 2.40
N ILE A 440 1.94 -3.69 1.98
CA ILE A 440 3.07 -3.32 1.13
C ILE A 440 2.78 -3.49 -0.35
N ASP A 441 1.76 -4.26 -0.73
CA ASP A 441 1.18 -4.25 -2.07
C ASP A 441 0.56 -2.87 -2.35
N VAL A 442 -0.21 -2.34 -1.40
CA VAL A 442 -0.81 -0.99 -1.51
C VAL A 442 0.27 0.08 -1.47
N LEU A 443 1.11 0.10 -0.42
CA LEU A 443 2.19 1.09 -0.29
C LEU A 443 3.19 1.00 -1.46
N GLY A 444 3.49 -0.21 -1.95
CA GLY A 444 4.30 -0.45 -3.14
C GLY A 444 3.65 0.09 -4.42
N GLY A 445 2.32 0.07 -4.52
CA GLY A 445 1.58 0.74 -5.59
C GLY A 445 1.67 2.27 -5.51
N LEU A 446 1.58 2.84 -4.30
CA LEU A 446 1.81 4.29 -4.09
C LEU A 446 3.22 4.69 -4.52
N LEU A 447 4.23 3.94 -4.07
CA LEU A 447 5.63 4.16 -4.44
C LEU A 447 5.89 3.94 -5.93
N GLY A 448 5.21 2.98 -6.56
CA GLY A 448 5.27 2.78 -8.01
C GLY A 448 4.76 4.01 -8.78
N ALA A 449 3.64 4.59 -8.36
CA ALA A 449 3.13 5.82 -8.97
C ALA A 449 4.04 7.02 -8.71
N GLU A 450 4.58 7.18 -7.48
CA GLU A 450 5.58 8.20 -7.16
C GLU A 450 6.81 8.08 -8.08
N ALA A 451 7.36 6.87 -8.24
CA ALA A 451 8.50 6.60 -9.09
C ALA A 451 8.22 6.90 -10.57
N VAL A 452 7.03 6.57 -11.08
CA VAL A 452 6.63 6.91 -12.46
C VAL A 452 6.54 8.42 -12.64
N VAL A 453 5.88 9.15 -11.75
CA VAL A 453 5.77 10.62 -11.85
C VAL A 453 7.14 11.28 -11.75
N ALA A 454 8.01 10.80 -10.86
CA ALA A 454 9.41 11.25 -10.78
C ALA A 454 10.18 10.95 -12.07
N GLY A 455 9.99 9.76 -12.66
CA GLY A 455 10.59 9.35 -13.94
C GLY A 455 10.13 10.23 -15.11
N LEU A 456 8.84 10.54 -15.18
CA LEU A 456 8.28 11.47 -16.16
C LEU A 456 8.86 12.88 -15.99
N LEU A 457 8.95 13.38 -14.76
CA LEU A 457 9.58 14.69 -14.48
C LEU A 457 11.06 14.72 -14.88
N LEU A 458 11.79 13.63 -14.64
CA LEU A 458 13.18 13.48 -15.04
C LEU A 458 13.31 13.41 -16.57
N ARG A 459 12.39 12.73 -17.25
CA ARG A 459 12.28 12.72 -18.72
C ARG A 459 12.04 14.12 -19.27
N GLU A 460 11.13 14.91 -18.72
CA GLU A 460 10.89 16.29 -19.20
C GLU A 460 12.14 17.17 -19.07
N ARG A 461 12.95 16.96 -18.02
CA ARG A 461 14.19 17.72 -17.82
C ARG A 461 15.34 17.26 -18.70
N GLY A 462 15.46 15.95 -18.91
CA GLY A 462 16.61 15.33 -19.60
C GLY A 462 16.36 14.98 -21.06
N GLY A 463 15.10 15.01 -21.51
CA GLY A 463 14.68 14.59 -22.84
C GLY A 463 14.88 13.10 -23.12
N ARG A 464 15.00 12.24 -22.10
CA ARG A 464 15.32 10.82 -22.28
C ARG A 464 14.41 9.94 -21.44
N GLY A 465 14.05 8.77 -21.97
CA GLY A 465 13.32 7.74 -21.23
C GLY A 465 14.04 7.33 -19.95
N VAL A 466 13.29 6.79 -19.01
CA VAL A 466 13.77 6.45 -17.67
C VAL A 466 13.31 5.04 -17.32
N ARG A 467 14.23 4.18 -16.88
CA ARG A 467 13.84 2.94 -16.20
C ARG A 467 13.57 3.28 -14.75
N VAL A 468 12.37 2.98 -14.27
CA VAL A 468 11.96 3.15 -12.88
C VAL A 468 11.65 1.80 -12.27
N GLU A 469 12.20 1.55 -11.09
CA GLU A 469 12.00 0.29 -10.38
C GLU A 469 11.61 0.58 -8.93
N SER A 470 10.45 0.08 -8.49
CA SER A 470 10.04 0.07 -7.08
C SER A 470 9.79 -1.35 -6.62
N SER A 471 9.60 -1.55 -5.32
CA SER A 471 9.37 -2.91 -4.81
C SER A 471 8.57 -2.97 -3.50
N LEU A 472 8.02 -4.16 -3.22
CA LEU A 472 7.47 -4.49 -1.91
C LEU A 472 8.52 -4.36 -0.81
N LEU A 473 9.78 -4.72 -1.10
CA LEU A 473 10.92 -4.48 -0.21
C LEU A 473 11.10 -2.99 0.11
N GLY A 474 11.08 -2.11 -0.91
CA GLY A 474 11.16 -0.66 -0.71
C GLY A 474 10.00 -0.12 0.13
N ALA A 475 8.79 -0.62 -0.09
CA ALA A 475 7.62 -0.31 0.74
C ALA A 475 7.83 -0.76 2.20
N ALA A 476 8.41 -1.93 2.41
CA ALA A 476 8.70 -2.44 3.74
C ALA A 476 9.81 -1.65 4.47
N GLU A 477 10.85 -1.24 3.75
CA GLU A 477 11.91 -0.37 4.26
C GLU A 477 11.34 0.98 4.71
N ALA A 478 10.44 1.58 3.91
CA ALA A 478 9.76 2.82 4.29
C ALA A 478 8.91 2.65 5.55
N LEU A 479 8.15 1.55 5.66
CA LEU A 479 7.27 1.30 6.80
C LEU A 479 8.03 0.93 8.09
N THR A 480 9.18 0.28 7.98
CA THR A 480 10.00 -0.14 9.14
C THR A 480 11.00 0.93 9.57
N ALA A 481 11.28 1.93 8.74
CA ALA A 481 12.24 3.00 9.02
C ALA A 481 12.03 3.69 10.39
N PRO A 482 10.80 4.09 10.80
CA PRO A 482 10.59 4.71 12.12
C PRO A 482 10.97 3.78 13.28
N ALA A 483 10.77 2.47 13.13
CA ALA A 483 11.13 1.49 14.15
C ALA A 483 12.65 1.31 14.26
N LEU A 484 13.32 1.21 13.12
CA LEU A 484 14.78 1.12 13.07
C LEU A 484 15.45 2.39 13.60
N HIS A 485 14.91 3.57 13.28
CA HIS A 485 15.45 4.84 13.77
C HIS A 485 15.35 4.95 15.30
N ARG A 486 14.19 4.58 15.87
CA ARG A 486 14.01 4.53 17.33
C ARG A 486 14.98 3.55 18.00
N ALA A 487 15.16 2.36 17.43
CA ALA A 487 16.11 1.38 17.94
C ALA A 487 17.56 1.90 17.90
N ALA A 488 17.94 2.55 16.81
CA ALA A 488 19.27 3.18 16.68
C ALA A 488 19.49 4.32 17.68
N ALA A 489 18.43 5.01 18.10
CA ALA A 489 18.45 6.03 19.15
C ALA A 489 18.42 5.46 20.58
N GLY A 490 18.53 4.14 20.75
CA GLY A 490 18.54 3.47 22.06
C GLY A 490 17.15 3.13 22.62
N GLY A 491 16.08 3.33 21.84
CA GLY A 491 14.72 2.93 22.21
C GLY A 491 14.43 1.47 21.87
N GLU A 492 13.27 0.97 22.32
CA GLU A 492 12.79 -0.37 21.98
C GLU A 492 12.32 -0.44 20.52
N LEU A 493 12.64 -1.56 19.86
CA LEU A 493 12.23 -1.78 18.47
C LEU A 493 10.70 -1.86 18.34
N ARG A 494 10.06 -2.63 19.22
CA ARG A 494 8.60 -2.79 19.25
C ARG A 494 7.98 -1.71 20.14
N ARG A 495 6.76 -1.30 19.79
CA ARG A 495 5.99 -0.35 20.61
C ARG A 495 5.59 -0.98 21.95
N PRO A 496 5.40 -0.20 23.02
CA PRO A 496 5.08 -0.74 24.34
C PRO A 496 3.74 -1.51 24.37
N ALA A 497 3.50 -2.22 25.47
CA ALA A 497 2.28 -2.99 25.66
C ALA A 497 1.02 -2.14 25.51
N GLY A 498 0.01 -2.67 24.83
CA GLY A 498 -1.27 -1.97 24.62
C GLY A 498 -1.22 -0.75 23.68
N PHE A 499 -0.09 -0.48 23.01
CA PHE A 499 0.01 0.61 22.03
C PHE A 499 -1.03 0.46 20.91
N ARG A 500 -1.81 1.52 20.66
CA ARG A 500 -2.95 1.54 19.72
C ARG A 500 -3.94 0.39 19.90
N ARG A 501 -4.15 -0.04 21.14
CA ARG A 501 -5.20 -0.98 21.50
C ARG A 501 -6.52 -0.23 21.71
N PRO A 502 -7.58 -0.52 20.92
CA PRO A 502 -8.91 -0.02 21.20
C PRO A 502 -9.38 -0.34 22.61
N LEU A 503 -10.10 0.60 23.23
CA LEU A 503 -10.72 0.46 24.53
C LEU A 503 -12.21 0.13 24.34
N PRO A 504 -12.72 -0.95 24.95
CA PRO A 504 -14.14 -1.29 24.86
C PRO A 504 -15.01 -0.29 25.63
N THR A 505 -16.19 -0.04 25.09
CA THR A 505 -17.28 0.72 25.71
C THR A 505 -18.54 -0.16 25.79
N ALA A 506 -19.63 0.34 26.36
CA ALA A 506 -20.87 -0.43 26.53
C ALA A 506 -21.51 -0.87 25.19
N ASP A 507 -21.26 -0.12 24.11
CA ASP A 507 -21.88 -0.31 22.79
C ASP A 507 -20.87 -0.39 21.63
N GLY A 508 -19.56 -0.41 21.92
CA GLY A 508 -18.55 -0.38 20.88
C GLY A 508 -17.12 -0.29 21.38
N TRP A 509 -16.32 0.52 20.66
CA TRP A 509 -14.90 0.68 20.91
C TRP A 509 -14.49 2.12 20.61
N ILE A 510 -13.57 2.64 21.41
CA ILE A 510 -12.92 3.94 21.16
C ILE A 510 -11.41 3.76 21.06
N ALA A 511 -10.77 4.64 20.32
CA ALA A 511 -9.32 4.73 20.22
C ALA A 511 -8.87 6.12 20.65
N PRO A 512 -8.15 6.23 21.78
CA PRO A 512 -7.42 7.43 22.13
C PRO A 512 -6.28 7.69 21.13
N ALA A 513 -5.94 8.95 20.91
CA ALA A 513 -4.68 9.34 20.27
C ALA A 513 -3.49 8.81 21.09
N ASP A 514 -2.33 8.61 20.45
CA ASP A 514 -1.13 8.01 21.03
C ASP A 514 -0.72 8.71 22.34
N ASP A 515 -0.75 10.05 22.39
CA ASP A 515 -0.40 10.83 23.60
C ASP A 515 -1.48 10.75 24.70
N SER A 516 -2.73 10.47 24.32
CA SER A 516 -3.86 10.33 25.27
C SER A 516 -4.04 8.90 25.76
N ALA A 517 -3.47 7.91 25.06
CA ALA A 517 -3.68 6.49 25.31
C ALA A 517 -3.27 6.03 26.72
N PRO A 518 -2.14 6.49 27.33
CA PRO A 518 -1.81 6.08 28.69
C PRO A 518 -2.87 6.49 29.72
N THR A 519 -3.30 7.75 29.69
CA THR A 519 -4.29 8.31 30.62
C THR A 519 -5.68 7.72 30.40
N ALA A 520 -6.10 7.57 29.15
CA ALA A 520 -7.38 6.92 28.82
C ALA A 520 -7.38 5.44 29.21
N GLY A 521 -6.26 4.74 28.99
CA GLY A 521 -6.08 3.34 29.36
C GLY A 521 -6.20 3.09 30.87
N ALA A 522 -5.71 4.02 31.70
CA ALA A 522 -5.89 3.97 33.16
C ALA A 522 -7.37 4.02 33.60
N ARG A 523 -8.27 4.43 32.71
CA ARG A 523 -9.72 4.54 32.94
C ARG A 523 -10.52 3.43 32.26
N ALA A 524 -9.86 2.45 31.62
CA ALA A 524 -10.50 1.45 30.77
C ALA A 524 -11.67 0.71 31.44
N ALA A 525 -11.54 0.36 32.73
CA ALA A 525 -12.61 -0.31 33.49
C ALA A 525 -13.88 0.54 33.64
N ARG A 526 -13.78 1.86 33.71
CA ARG A 526 -14.94 2.76 33.76
C ARG A 526 -15.54 2.97 32.37
N LEU A 527 -14.72 2.97 31.33
CA LEU A 527 -15.16 3.21 29.96
C LEU A 527 -16.11 2.10 29.46
N THR A 528 -15.99 0.86 29.97
CA THR A 528 -16.89 -0.25 29.63
C THR A 528 -18.33 -0.05 30.10
N GLU A 529 -18.56 0.86 31.05
CA GLU A 529 -19.89 1.18 31.59
C GLU A 529 -20.58 2.34 30.84
N LEU A 530 -19.86 3.03 29.96
CA LEU A 530 -20.33 4.20 29.23
C LEU A 530 -20.60 3.86 27.77
N THR A 531 -21.56 4.53 27.13
CA THR A 531 -21.67 4.49 25.67
C THR A 531 -20.44 5.12 25.03
N SER A 532 -20.15 4.78 23.78
CA SER A 532 -19.02 5.36 23.04
C SER A 532 -19.10 6.88 22.97
N GLU A 533 -20.30 7.45 22.83
CA GLU A 533 -20.54 8.89 22.84
C GLU A 533 -20.17 9.52 24.20
N GLN A 534 -20.70 8.97 25.30
CA GLN A 534 -20.42 9.45 26.66
C GLN A 534 -18.93 9.34 27.02
N ALA A 535 -18.30 8.24 26.63
CA ALA A 535 -16.87 8.01 26.83
C ALA A 535 -16.04 9.07 26.08
N LEU A 536 -16.37 9.35 24.82
CA LEU A 536 -15.67 10.37 24.03
C LEU A 536 -15.89 11.78 24.56
N GLU A 537 -17.11 12.13 24.96
CA GLU A 537 -17.42 13.42 25.58
C GLU A 537 -16.60 13.63 26.86
N GLY A 538 -16.60 12.64 27.75
CA GLY A 538 -15.84 12.70 29.00
C GLY A 538 -14.32 12.77 28.80
N LEU A 539 -13.76 12.01 27.85
CA LEU A 539 -12.34 12.09 27.53
C LEU A 539 -11.97 13.46 26.93
N ARG A 540 -12.78 13.98 26.00
CA ARG A 540 -12.53 15.28 25.35
C ARG A 540 -12.67 16.45 26.33
N ALA A 541 -13.61 16.38 27.26
CA ALA A 541 -13.75 17.37 28.35
C ALA A 541 -12.48 17.44 29.22
N ASP A 542 -11.78 16.32 29.38
CA ASP A 542 -10.51 16.23 30.10
C ASP A 542 -9.28 16.50 29.21
N GLY A 543 -9.48 16.95 27.96
CA GLY A 543 -8.41 17.24 27.01
C GLY A 543 -7.73 16.02 26.40
N LEU A 544 -8.34 14.83 26.52
CA LEU A 544 -7.85 13.58 25.94
C LEU A 544 -8.47 13.36 24.56
N ALA A 545 -7.65 13.39 23.51
CA ALA A 545 -8.11 13.16 22.15
C ALA A 545 -8.42 11.68 21.94
N ALA A 546 -9.60 11.40 21.38
CA ALA A 546 -10.06 10.06 21.06
C ALA A 546 -11.15 10.11 19.98
N THR A 547 -11.37 8.98 19.30
CA THR A 547 -12.46 8.80 18.34
C THR A 547 -13.09 7.41 18.46
N ALA A 548 -14.32 7.27 17.95
CA ALA A 548 -14.98 5.97 17.84
C ALA A 548 -14.28 5.11 16.79
N VAL A 549 -14.12 3.81 17.09
CA VAL A 549 -13.54 2.84 16.16
C VAL A 549 -14.64 2.35 15.23
N THR A 550 -14.41 2.49 13.93
CA THR A 550 -15.28 1.90 12.91
C THR A 550 -15.12 0.39 12.92
N THR A 551 -16.15 -0.34 13.33
CA THR A 551 -16.19 -1.82 13.38
C THR A 551 -17.03 -2.45 12.26
N ASP A 552 -17.76 -1.66 11.49
CA ASP A 552 -18.50 -2.11 10.32
C ASP A 552 -18.15 -1.26 9.09
N LEU A 553 -17.47 -1.88 8.12
CA LEU A 553 -17.09 -1.23 6.86
C LEU A 553 -18.29 -1.03 5.92
N GLY A 554 -19.34 -1.84 6.04
CA GLY A 554 -20.57 -1.72 5.25
C GLY A 554 -21.40 -0.50 5.67
N ALA A 555 -21.34 -0.14 6.96
CA ALA A 555 -22.00 1.04 7.52
C ALA A 555 -21.17 2.34 7.43
N LEU A 556 -19.89 2.25 7.04
CA LEU A 556 -18.99 3.41 7.03
C LEU A 556 -19.46 4.56 6.11
N PRO A 557 -20.07 4.33 4.93
CA PRO A 557 -20.60 5.42 4.11
C PRO A 557 -21.73 6.23 4.75
N GLN A 558 -22.40 5.67 5.78
CA GLN A 558 -23.45 6.34 6.54
C GLN A 558 -22.90 7.03 7.79
N ASP A 559 -21.61 6.88 8.11
CA ASP A 559 -20.99 7.53 9.26
C ASP A 559 -21.05 9.07 9.11
N PRO A 560 -21.67 9.80 10.07
CA PRO A 560 -21.77 11.25 10.02
C PRO A 560 -20.42 11.96 9.92
N ARG A 561 -19.33 11.37 10.44
CA ARG A 561 -17.97 11.91 10.38
C ARG A 561 -17.40 11.92 8.96
N LEU A 562 -17.91 11.08 8.06
CA LEU A 562 -17.43 10.94 6.68
C LEU A 562 -18.48 11.36 5.65
N ARG A 563 -19.45 12.19 6.06
CA ARG A 563 -20.53 12.65 5.19
C ARG A 563 -19.97 13.27 3.90
N GLY A 564 -20.35 12.70 2.76
CA GLY A 564 -19.93 13.17 1.44
C GLY A 564 -18.54 12.72 1.00
N ALA A 565 -17.82 11.91 1.78
CA ALA A 565 -16.53 11.36 1.38
C ALA A 565 -16.66 10.29 0.29
N PHE A 566 -17.76 9.55 0.27
CA PHE A 566 -17.94 8.41 -0.62
C PHE A 566 -18.91 8.72 -1.76
N THR A 567 -18.63 8.13 -2.92
CA THR A 567 -19.54 8.10 -4.07
C THR A 567 -19.73 6.66 -4.54
N ARG A 568 -20.62 6.44 -5.50
CA ARG A 568 -20.75 5.16 -6.21
C ARG A 568 -20.45 5.36 -7.68
N ASP A 569 -19.84 4.36 -8.29
CA ASP A 569 -19.61 4.34 -9.73
C ASP A 569 -20.87 3.89 -10.49
N PRO A 570 -20.83 3.86 -11.84
CA PRO A 570 -21.97 3.40 -12.64
C PRO A 570 -22.41 1.96 -12.35
N HIS A 571 -21.53 1.10 -11.83
CA HIS A 571 -21.86 -0.27 -11.43
C HIS A 571 -22.40 -0.36 -9.99
N GLY A 572 -22.56 0.77 -9.30
CA GLY A 572 -22.98 0.83 -7.90
C GLY A 572 -21.87 0.50 -6.90
N SER A 573 -20.62 0.28 -7.34
CA SER A 573 -19.50 -0.01 -6.46
C SER A 573 -19.04 1.25 -5.72
N LEU A 574 -18.77 1.10 -4.42
CA LEU A 574 -18.31 2.21 -3.58
C LEU A 574 -16.98 2.78 -4.09
N THR A 575 -16.87 4.09 -4.10
CA THR A 575 -15.68 4.84 -4.48
C THR A 575 -15.23 5.70 -3.31
N VAL A 576 -13.96 5.56 -2.95
CA VAL A 576 -13.27 6.39 -1.96
C VAL A 576 -12.79 7.71 -2.60
N PRO A 577 -12.58 8.78 -1.81
CA PRO A 577 -12.06 10.05 -2.34
C PRO A 577 -10.77 9.89 -3.14
N THR A 578 -10.55 10.76 -4.12
CA THR A 578 -9.22 10.92 -4.70
C THR A 578 -8.23 11.40 -3.64
N PRO A 579 -6.99 10.94 -3.65
CA PRO A 579 -6.03 11.29 -2.59
C PRO A 579 -5.54 12.75 -2.68
N TRP A 580 -5.77 13.43 -3.80
CA TRP A 580 -5.38 14.83 -4.02
C TRP A 580 -6.57 15.74 -4.31
N ARG A 581 -6.42 17.01 -3.96
CA ARG A 581 -7.11 18.14 -4.58
C ARG A 581 -6.07 19.09 -5.14
N PHE A 582 -6.19 19.46 -6.41
CA PHE A 582 -5.30 20.39 -7.08
C PHE A 582 -6.01 21.74 -7.23
N VAL A 583 -5.29 22.83 -6.93
CA VAL A 583 -5.79 24.22 -7.01
C VAL A 583 -4.83 25.08 -7.83
#